data_AF-A0A1H9HY50-F1
#
_entry.id   AF-A0A1H9HY50-F1
#
_cell.length_a   1.000
_cell.length_b   1.000
_cell.length_c   1.000
_cell.angle_alpha   90.00
_cell.angle_beta   90.00
_cell.angle_gamma   90.00
#
_symmetry.space_group_name_H-M   'P 1'
#
loop_
_entity.id
_entity.type
_entity.pdbx_description
1 polymer ?
#
loop_
_entity_poly.entity_id
_entity_poly.type
_entity_poly.pdbx_seq_one_letter_code
_entity_poly.pdbx_strand_id
1 'polypeptide(L)'
;MKKTILIFFLTFNLISCAKPTKNESITNETEIIKSNVTQGNNEITIKYSTPIKGYNVSVKWLIRGKLEVHGSENFSGPAMLTFENLETKEISWVLHPEFTIDIDKENLKYFTVKDGEFVKTQSFTQISKYIKPKFDKVGTSKEEEGFGYTYIPFFFQDVDFDGKDELILTYARTYEKGGSQNKIFKSPDYDSLEFSEMTNEPFNNFSGFYYGNPSADAYSYTTIDYKNKTITQHGASGAGGNGESIYEFKKSEYEDEYQLFKKTDINNYENREVKETTISKYDSYGKEIIKVDKAKTTNG
;
A
#
# COMPACT_ATOMS: atom_id res chain seq x y z
N MET A 1 -15.77 14.63 -86.06
CA MET A 1 -15.39 15.32 -84.81
C MET A 1 -16.25 14.80 -83.67
N LYS A 2 -15.68 13.93 -82.82
CA LYS A 2 -16.39 13.32 -81.68
C LYS A 2 -16.39 14.32 -80.52
N LYS A 3 -17.57 14.62 -79.97
CA LYS A 3 -17.74 15.44 -78.76
C LYS A 3 -17.49 14.56 -77.54
N THR A 4 -16.47 14.93 -76.76
CA THR A 4 -16.10 14.33 -75.49
C THR A 4 -17.07 14.77 -74.41
N ILE A 5 -17.65 13.80 -73.68
CA ILE A 5 -18.42 14.04 -72.46
C ILE A 5 -17.41 14.14 -71.30
N LEU A 6 -17.46 15.26 -70.59
CA LEU A 6 -16.69 15.54 -69.38
C LEU A 6 -17.41 14.87 -68.20
N ILE A 7 -16.83 13.81 -67.63
CA ILE A 7 -17.28 13.23 -66.36
C ILE A 7 -16.31 13.70 -65.28
N PHE A 8 -16.82 14.52 -64.37
CA PHE A 8 -16.16 14.92 -63.13
C PHE A 8 -16.15 13.70 -62.19
N PHE A 9 -15.01 13.01 -62.07
CA PHE A 9 -14.79 12.08 -60.97
C PHE A 9 -14.18 12.83 -59.79
N LEU A 10 -14.98 13.05 -58.76
CA LEU A 10 -14.49 13.41 -57.42
C LEU A 10 -13.78 12.17 -56.86
N THR A 11 -12.45 12.14 -56.88
CA THR A 11 -11.67 11.16 -56.11
C THR A 11 -11.50 11.68 -54.69
N PHE A 12 -12.35 11.18 -53.79
CA PHE A 12 -12.06 11.23 -52.36
C PHE A 12 -10.81 10.37 -52.11
N ASN A 13 -9.67 11.01 -51.82
CA ASN A 13 -8.54 10.33 -51.20
C ASN A 13 -8.95 10.01 -49.75
N LEU A 14 -9.47 8.81 -49.53
CA LEU A 14 -9.47 8.21 -48.21
C LEU A 14 -8.03 7.84 -47.89
N ILE A 15 -7.34 8.69 -47.13
CA ILE A 15 -6.19 8.25 -46.34
C ILE A 15 -6.77 7.30 -45.31
N SER A 16 -6.72 6.00 -45.62
CA SER A 16 -6.86 4.96 -44.62
C SER A 16 -5.68 5.12 -43.65
N CYS A 17 -5.91 5.80 -42.53
CA CYS A 17 -5.12 5.56 -41.33
C CYS A 17 -5.30 4.07 -41.01
N ALA A 18 -4.31 3.27 -41.41
CA ALA A 18 -4.18 1.92 -40.93
C ALA A 18 -4.08 2.00 -39.40
N LYS A 19 -5.17 1.64 -38.71
CA LYS A 19 -5.12 1.31 -37.29
C LYS A 19 -4.06 0.23 -37.14
N PRO A 20 -3.10 0.34 -36.20
CA PRO A 20 -2.24 -0.78 -35.89
C PRO A 20 -3.14 -1.96 -35.54
N THR A 21 -2.93 -3.04 -36.27
CA THR A 21 -3.71 -4.27 -36.17
C THR A 21 -3.59 -4.76 -34.73
N LYS A 22 -4.71 -4.80 -34.02
CA LYS A 22 -4.85 -5.31 -32.63
C LYS A 22 -4.25 -6.72 -32.44
N ASN A 23 -3.93 -7.43 -33.52
CA ASN A 23 -3.29 -8.73 -33.47
C ASN A 23 -1.79 -8.66 -33.14
N GLU A 24 -1.00 -7.67 -33.58
CA GLU A 24 0.46 -7.66 -33.30
C GLU A 24 0.80 -7.36 -31.83
N SER A 25 0.01 -6.51 -31.15
CA SER A 25 0.20 -6.24 -29.72
C SER A 25 -0.16 -7.47 -28.87
N ILE A 26 -1.21 -8.20 -29.26
CA ILE A 26 -1.61 -9.43 -28.57
C ILE A 26 -0.57 -10.54 -28.79
N THR A 27 0.01 -10.69 -29.99
CA THR A 27 1.08 -11.68 -30.20
C THR A 27 2.32 -11.38 -29.38
N ASN A 28 2.74 -10.11 -29.29
CA ASN A 28 3.88 -9.69 -28.46
C ASN A 28 3.62 -9.88 -26.96
N GLU A 29 2.45 -9.47 -26.44
CA GLU A 29 2.07 -9.71 -25.05
C GLU A 29 1.98 -11.21 -24.73
N THR A 30 1.45 -12.02 -25.65
CA THR A 30 1.33 -13.46 -25.46
C THR A 30 2.70 -14.17 -25.52
N GLU A 31 3.65 -13.68 -26.32
CA GLU A 31 5.04 -14.18 -26.33
C GLU A 31 5.84 -13.75 -25.11
N ILE A 32 5.64 -12.53 -24.59
CA ILE A 32 6.22 -12.06 -23.33
C ILE A 32 5.68 -12.89 -22.16
N ILE A 33 4.36 -13.12 -22.11
CA ILE A 33 3.73 -13.96 -21.07
C ILE A 33 4.20 -15.41 -21.20
N LYS A 34 4.30 -15.97 -22.41
CA LYS A 34 4.79 -17.35 -22.61
C LYS A 34 6.27 -17.51 -22.27
N SER A 35 7.13 -16.53 -22.58
CA SER A 35 8.56 -16.57 -22.21
C SER A 35 8.76 -16.49 -20.69
N ASN A 36 7.96 -15.67 -19.99
CA ASN A 36 7.95 -15.58 -18.53
C ASN A 36 7.46 -16.87 -17.84
N VAL A 37 6.61 -17.66 -18.49
CA VAL A 37 6.11 -18.94 -17.96
C VAL A 37 7.05 -20.12 -18.27
N THR A 38 7.86 -20.04 -19.33
CA THR A 38 8.74 -21.14 -19.77
C THR A 38 10.22 -20.98 -19.38
N GLN A 39 10.65 -19.81 -18.92
CA GLN A 39 11.99 -19.60 -18.36
C GLN A 39 11.85 -19.00 -16.96
N GLY A 40 11.80 -19.86 -15.93
CA GLY A 40 11.45 -19.48 -14.56
C GLY A 40 12.27 -18.30 -14.03
N ASN A 41 11.57 -17.25 -13.61
CA ASN A 41 12.16 -16.20 -12.79
C ASN A 41 12.65 -16.83 -11.49
N ASN A 42 13.93 -16.65 -11.21
CA ASN A 42 14.52 -17.20 -10.01
C ASN A 42 14.26 -16.30 -8.81
N GLU A 43 14.13 -16.91 -7.64
CA GLU A 43 13.95 -16.20 -6.39
C GLU A 43 15.22 -15.40 -6.04
N ILE A 44 15.02 -14.16 -5.61
CA ILE A 44 16.06 -13.32 -4.99
C ILE A 44 15.89 -13.41 -3.48
N THR A 45 16.98 -13.57 -2.75
CA THR A 45 16.96 -13.52 -1.30
C THR A 45 17.45 -12.16 -0.81
N ILE A 46 16.65 -11.47 0.00
CA ILE A 46 17.09 -10.29 0.74
C ILE A 46 17.33 -10.71 2.19
N LYS A 47 18.50 -10.38 2.74
CA LYS A 47 18.78 -10.52 4.17
C LYS A 47 19.09 -9.16 4.75
N TYR A 48 18.78 -8.96 6.02
CA TYR A 48 19.13 -7.73 6.71
C TYR A 48 20.44 -7.89 7.48
N SER A 49 21.30 -6.87 7.41
CA SER A 49 22.64 -6.91 8.03
C SER A 49 22.61 -6.92 9.57
N THR A 50 21.50 -6.47 10.16
CA THR A 50 21.28 -6.45 11.60
C THR A 50 19.90 -7.01 11.92
N PRO A 51 19.72 -7.66 13.09
CA PRO A 51 18.39 -8.08 13.54
C PRO A 51 17.41 -6.91 13.65
N ILE A 52 16.14 -7.19 13.36
CA ILE A 52 15.04 -6.24 13.43
C ILE A 52 14.11 -6.71 14.55
N LYS A 53 13.98 -5.92 15.63
CA LYS A 53 13.07 -6.25 16.75
C LYS A 53 13.24 -7.66 17.32
N GLY A 54 14.49 -8.15 17.39
CA GLY A 54 14.78 -9.49 17.92
C GLY A 54 14.68 -10.63 16.90
N TYR A 55 14.49 -10.31 15.61
CA TYR A 55 14.41 -11.29 14.53
C TYR A 55 15.57 -11.18 13.54
N ASN A 56 16.05 -12.32 13.08
CA ASN A 56 16.75 -12.42 11.80
C ASN A 56 15.70 -12.44 10.68
N VAL A 57 15.71 -11.43 9.83
CA VAL A 57 14.72 -11.31 8.75
C VAL A 57 15.35 -11.69 7.41
N SER A 58 14.65 -12.56 6.69
CA SER A 58 14.96 -12.94 5.32
C SER A 58 13.72 -12.78 4.46
N VAL A 59 13.91 -12.36 3.21
CA VAL A 59 12.84 -12.17 2.24
C VAL A 59 13.16 -12.99 1.01
N LYS A 60 12.21 -13.80 0.60
CA LYS A 60 12.25 -14.56 -0.65
C LYS A 60 11.37 -13.85 -1.65
N TRP A 61 11.98 -13.18 -2.62
CA TRP A 61 11.28 -12.26 -3.52
C TRP A 61 11.28 -12.77 -4.95
N LEU A 62 10.09 -12.82 -5.55
CA LEU A 62 9.89 -13.16 -6.95
C LEU A 62 9.49 -11.91 -7.73
N ILE A 63 10.43 -11.36 -8.49
CA ILE A 63 10.18 -10.20 -9.33
C ILE A 63 9.25 -10.58 -10.48
N ARG A 64 8.20 -9.78 -10.66
CA ARG A 64 7.20 -9.94 -11.72
C ARG A 64 7.35 -8.90 -12.82
N GLY A 65 7.85 -7.72 -12.49
CA GLY A 65 8.04 -6.65 -13.45
C GLY A 65 8.53 -5.38 -12.78
N LYS A 66 8.53 -4.30 -13.56
CA LYS A 66 8.73 -2.95 -13.02
C LYS A 66 7.56 -2.56 -12.13
N LEU A 67 7.86 -1.76 -11.11
CA LEU A 67 6.87 -1.13 -10.27
C LEU A 67 6.05 -0.17 -11.14
N GLU A 68 4.73 -0.35 -11.16
CA GLU A 68 3.78 0.46 -11.94
C GLU A 68 3.51 1.84 -11.29
N VAL A 69 4.58 2.56 -10.94
CA VAL A 69 4.53 3.92 -10.41
C VAL A 69 5.26 4.84 -11.39
N HIS A 70 4.63 5.97 -11.74
CA HIS A 70 5.18 6.88 -12.74
C HIS A 70 6.59 7.36 -12.35
N GLY A 71 7.56 7.14 -13.24
CA GLY A 71 8.96 7.53 -13.03
C GLY A 71 9.77 6.59 -12.13
N SER A 72 9.20 5.49 -11.64
CA SER A 72 9.96 4.49 -10.90
C SER A 72 10.74 3.58 -11.84
N GLU A 73 12.00 3.32 -11.49
CA GLU A 73 12.83 2.28 -12.12
C GLU A 73 12.89 1.00 -11.28
N ASN A 74 12.18 0.97 -10.15
CA ASN A 74 12.19 -0.16 -9.23
C ASN A 74 11.38 -1.35 -9.77
N PHE A 75 11.63 -2.52 -9.20
CA PHE A 75 10.91 -3.75 -9.50
C PHE A 75 9.89 -4.06 -8.41
N SER A 76 8.83 -4.79 -8.74
CA SER A 76 7.84 -5.27 -7.78
C SER A 76 7.47 -6.74 -8.01
N GLY A 77 6.98 -7.37 -6.95
CA GLY A 77 6.43 -8.72 -7.04
C GLY A 77 6.17 -9.33 -5.66
N PRO A 78 5.57 -10.52 -5.60
CA PRO A 78 5.28 -11.18 -4.35
C PRO A 78 6.56 -11.62 -3.65
N ALA A 79 6.57 -11.49 -2.34
CA ALA A 79 7.61 -12.00 -1.48
C ALA A 79 7.05 -12.74 -0.28
N MET A 80 7.82 -13.70 0.22
CA MET A 80 7.61 -14.31 1.53
C MET A 80 8.66 -13.75 2.48
N LEU A 81 8.20 -13.10 3.53
CA LEU A 81 9.06 -12.59 4.60
C LEU A 81 9.07 -13.63 5.72
N THR A 82 10.24 -13.97 6.20
CA THR A 82 10.44 -14.90 7.31
C THR A 82 11.19 -14.21 8.43
N PHE A 83 10.73 -14.42 9.66
CA PHE A 83 11.22 -13.81 10.88
C PHE A 83 11.65 -14.93 11.83
N GLU A 84 12.96 -15.20 11.90
CA GLU A 84 13.51 -16.16 12.84
C GLU A 84 13.79 -15.46 14.16
N ASN A 85 13.13 -15.87 15.23
CA ASN A 85 13.37 -15.34 16.57
C ASN A 85 14.80 -15.67 17.02
N LEU A 86 15.56 -14.68 17.47
CA LEU A 86 16.95 -14.86 17.86
C LEU A 86 17.13 -15.83 19.04
N GLU A 87 16.18 -15.84 19.97
CA GLU A 87 16.20 -16.62 21.21
C GLU A 87 15.61 -18.02 20.99
N THR A 88 14.38 -18.11 20.49
CA THR A 88 13.64 -19.38 20.39
C THR A 88 13.97 -20.18 19.12
N LYS A 89 14.52 -19.53 18.09
CA LYS A 89 14.75 -20.09 16.74
C LYS A 89 13.48 -20.46 15.98
N GLU A 90 12.32 -20.11 16.50
CA GLU A 90 11.06 -20.27 15.78
C GLU A 90 11.01 -19.30 14.59
N ILE A 91 10.46 -19.79 13.48
CA ILE A 91 10.38 -19.04 12.22
C ILE A 91 8.92 -18.74 11.94
N SER A 92 8.58 -17.46 12.05
CA SER A 92 7.29 -16.93 11.64
C SER A 92 7.35 -16.38 10.22
N TRP A 93 6.23 -16.26 9.53
CA TRP A 93 6.21 -15.80 8.14
C TRP A 93 4.96 -15.01 7.76
N VAL A 94 5.09 -14.19 6.71
CA VAL A 94 3.97 -13.46 6.08
C VAL A 94 4.21 -13.32 4.57
N LEU A 95 3.14 -13.24 3.80
CA LEU A 95 3.20 -12.92 2.37
C LEU A 95 3.03 -11.43 2.13
N HIS A 96 3.94 -10.86 1.37
CA HIS A 96 3.88 -9.49 0.86
C HIS A 96 3.66 -9.53 -0.66
N PRO A 97 2.43 -9.36 -1.16
CA PRO A 97 2.11 -9.59 -2.58
C PRO A 97 2.80 -8.61 -3.53
N GLU A 98 3.18 -7.43 -3.04
CA GLU A 98 3.79 -6.36 -3.85
C GLU A 98 5.04 -5.78 -3.19
N PHE A 99 5.95 -6.68 -2.83
CA PHE A 99 7.22 -6.28 -2.24
C PHE A 99 8.07 -5.56 -3.27
N THR A 100 8.75 -4.50 -2.81
CA THR A 100 9.78 -3.80 -3.56
C THR A 100 10.87 -3.35 -2.58
N ILE A 101 12.10 -3.29 -3.06
CA ILE A 101 13.23 -2.72 -2.35
C ILE A 101 14.25 -2.28 -3.40
N ASP A 102 15.05 -1.27 -3.06
CA ASP A 102 16.15 -0.86 -3.92
C ASP A 102 17.16 -2.01 -4.08
N ILE A 103 17.56 -2.25 -5.32
CA ILE A 103 18.59 -3.24 -5.66
C ILE A 103 19.93 -2.53 -5.76
N ASP A 104 20.94 -3.06 -5.07
CA ASP A 104 22.30 -2.53 -5.13
C ASP A 104 22.82 -2.59 -6.57
N LYS A 105 23.56 -1.55 -6.97
CA LYS A 105 24.01 -1.38 -8.37
C LYS A 105 24.79 -2.59 -8.88
N GLU A 106 25.59 -3.22 -8.02
CA GLU A 106 26.36 -4.43 -8.36
C GLU A 106 25.49 -5.67 -8.64
N ASN A 107 24.26 -5.70 -8.13
CA ASN A 107 23.32 -6.81 -8.29
C ASN A 107 22.45 -6.66 -9.54
N LEU A 108 22.39 -5.47 -10.14
CA LEU A 108 21.66 -5.23 -11.40
C LEU A 108 22.15 -6.13 -12.55
N LYS A 109 23.39 -6.63 -12.50
CA LYS A 109 23.93 -7.59 -13.48
C LYS A 109 23.19 -8.94 -13.52
N TYR A 110 22.44 -9.27 -12.48
CA TYR A 110 21.64 -10.51 -12.41
C TYR A 110 20.28 -10.37 -13.10
N PHE A 111 19.95 -9.16 -13.55
CA PHE A 111 18.71 -8.84 -14.23
C PHE A 111 18.94 -8.81 -15.74
N THR A 112 17.97 -9.34 -16.47
CA THR A 112 17.88 -9.17 -17.92
C THR A 112 16.70 -8.26 -18.21
N VAL A 113 16.98 -7.11 -18.81
CA VAL A 113 15.99 -6.13 -19.27
C VAL A 113 16.13 -6.01 -20.79
N LYS A 114 15.01 -6.03 -21.52
CA LYS A 114 14.97 -5.88 -22.97
C LYS A 114 13.96 -4.81 -23.33
N ASP A 115 14.36 -3.84 -24.16
CA ASP A 115 13.51 -2.72 -24.59
C ASP A 115 12.90 -1.94 -23.41
N GLY A 116 13.64 -1.86 -22.30
CA GLY A 116 13.17 -1.22 -21.06
C GLY A 116 12.27 -2.10 -20.19
N GLU A 117 11.92 -3.32 -20.60
CA GLU A 117 11.06 -4.23 -19.85
C GLU A 117 11.83 -5.34 -19.13
N PHE A 118 11.37 -5.69 -17.93
CA PHE A 118 11.93 -6.82 -17.18
C PHE A 118 11.64 -8.14 -17.93
N VAL A 119 12.68 -8.93 -18.18
CA VAL A 119 12.55 -10.24 -18.84
C VAL A 119 12.77 -11.37 -17.84
N LYS A 120 13.91 -11.36 -17.14
CA LYS A 120 14.25 -12.41 -16.18
C LYS A 120 15.25 -11.96 -15.13
N THR A 121 15.30 -12.73 -14.05
CA THR A 121 16.31 -12.59 -12.99
C THR A 121 16.99 -13.91 -12.69
N GLN A 122 18.28 -13.85 -12.35
CA GLN A 122 19.03 -14.95 -11.75
C GLN A 122 18.92 -14.88 -10.22
N SER A 123 19.06 -16.01 -9.53
CA SER A 123 19.12 -15.99 -8.06
C SER A 123 20.38 -15.28 -7.58
N PHE A 124 20.21 -14.41 -6.60
CA PHE A 124 21.29 -13.84 -5.82
C PHE A 124 20.81 -13.52 -4.40
N THR A 125 21.75 -13.22 -3.50
CA THR A 125 21.44 -12.71 -2.17
C THR A 125 21.93 -11.28 -2.05
N GLN A 126 21.05 -10.37 -1.64
CA GLN A 126 21.41 -9.00 -1.27
C GLN A 126 21.37 -8.84 0.25
N ILE A 127 22.40 -8.19 0.80
CA ILE A 127 22.42 -7.79 2.21
C ILE A 127 21.97 -6.34 2.30
N SER A 128 20.75 -6.12 2.77
CA SER A 128 20.17 -4.78 2.90
C SER A 128 20.32 -4.24 4.32
N LYS A 129 20.33 -2.91 4.45
CA LYS A 129 20.24 -2.24 5.75
C LYS A 129 18.78 -1.97 6.08
N TYR A 130 18.36 -2.33 7.29
CA TYR A 130 17.04 -1.95 7.77
C TYR A 130 17.04 -0.47 8.19
N ILE A 131 16.05 0.28 7.72
CA ILE A 131 15.82 1.66 8.12
C ILE A 131 14.46 1.69 8.79
N LYS A 132 14.45 1.93 10.11
CA LYS A 132 13.19 2.12 10.84
C LYS A 132 12.58 3.46 10.39
N PRO A 133 11.28 3.49 10.03
CA PRO A 133 10.59 4.74 9.79
C PRO A 133 10.61 5.61 11.07
N LYS A 134 10.90 6.91 10.92
CA LYS A 134 10.81 7.88 12.01
C LYS A 134 9.36 8.36 12.11
N PHE A 135 8.66 7.96 13.16
CA PHE A 135 7.26 8.30 13.40
C PHE A 135 7.05 9.50 14.29
N ASP A 136 8.10 10.29 14.58
CA ASP A 136 8.04 11.37 15.56
C ASP A 136 6.95 12.42 15.26
N LYS A 137 6.39 12.42 14.04
CA LYS A 137 5.21 13.19 13.65
C LYS A 137 4.34 12.42 12.65
N VAL A 138 3.61 11.39 13.09
CA VAL A 138 2.48 10.86 12.31
C VAL A 138 1.37 11.93 12.30
N GLY A 139 1.47 12.90 11.37
CA GLY A 139 0.40 13.87 11.10
C GLY A 139 0.50 15.25 11.74
N THR A 140 1.69 15.83 11.98
CA THR A 140 1.79 17.26 12.35
C THR A 140 2.85 18.00 11.53
N SER A 141 2.37 18.69 10.49
CA SER A 141 2.87 19.93 9.87
C SER A 141 4.37 20.16 9.62
N LYS A 142 4.62 20.54 8.36
CA LYS A 142 5.73 21.31 7.76
C LYS A 142 7.09 20.64 7.64
N GLU A 143 7.36 20.25 6.39
CA GLU A 143 8.61 20.45 5.63
C GLU A 143 9.91 20.32 6.44
N GLU A 144 10.51 19.14 6.38
CA GLU A 144 11.96 19.07 6.23
C GLU A 144 12.25 18.82 4.75
N GLU A 145 12.63 19.89 4.05
CA GLU A 145 13.26 19.79 2.73
C GLU A 145 14.54 18.93 2.84
N GLY A 146 14.68 17.94 1.95
CA GLY A 146 16.00 17.39 1.62
C GLY A 146 16.21 15.89 1.80
N PHE A 147 15.20 15.09 2.16
CA PHE A 147 15.37 13.64 2.20
C PHE A 147 14.48 12.95 1.17
N GLY A 148 15.11 12.18 0.28
CA GLY A 148 14.42 11.39 -0.75
C GLY A 148 13.40 10.42 -0.15
N TYR A 149 12.39 10.12 -0.95
CA TYR A 149 11.34 9.15 -0.65
C TYR A 149 11.95 7.74 -0.55
N THR A 150 12.29 7.28 0.66
CA THR A 150 12.76 5.90 0.88
C THR A 150 11.56 5.01 1.19
N TYR A 151 11.27 4.07 0.29
CA TYR A 151 10.28 3.04 0.52
C TYR A 151 10.76 2.06 1.58
N ILE A 152 9.90 1.77 2.56
CA ILE A 152 10.16 0.79 3.62
C ILE A 152 9.10 -0.31 3.46
N PRO A 153 9.48 -1.54 3.05
CA PRO A 153 8.50 -2.59 2.73
C PRO A 153 7.73 -3.09 3.95
N PHE A 154 8.33 -3.02 5.14
CA PHE A 154 7.69 -3.40 6.37
C PHE A 154 8.36 -2.76 7.59
N PHE A 155 7.61 -2.67 8.68
CA PHE A 155 8.12 -2.26 9.98
C PHE A 155 7.22 -2.75 11.11
N PHE A 156 7.69 -2.55 12.35
CA PHE A 156 6.98 -2.94 13.56
C PHE A 156 6.54 -1.71 14.33
N GLN A 157 5.29 -1.67 14.75
CA GLN A 157 4.71 -0.60 15.56
C GLN A 157 3.47 -1.10 16.30
N ASP A 158 3.41 -0.83 17.60
CA ASP A 158 2.18 -0.95 18.40
C ASP A 158 1.13 0.03 17.85
N VAL A 159 0.04 -0.49 17.31
CA VAL A 159 -1.06 0.32 16.72
C VAL A 159 -2.40 0.08 17.41
N ASP A 160 -2.51 -0.88 18.32
CA ASP A 160 -3.72 -1.13 19.11
C ASP A 160 -3.56 -0.86 20.61
N PHE A 161 -2.42 -0.29 20.99
CA PHE A 161 -2.10 0.23 22.33
C PHE A 161 -2.02 -0.85 23.42
N ASP A 162 -1.74 -2.10 23.02
CA ASP A 162 -1.55 -3.23 23.92
C ASP A 162 -0.10 -3.37 24.43
N GLY A 163 0.83 -2.55 23.91
CA GLY A 163 2.25 -2.54 24.27
C GLY A 163 3.10 -3.56 23.51
N LYS A 164 2.53 -4.27 22.54
CA LYS A 164 3.22 -5.17 21.61
C LYS A 164 3.19 -4.55 20.22
N ASP A 165 4.26 -4.73 19.46
CA ASP A 165 4.28 -4.21 18.10
C ASP A 165 3.59 -5.18 17.12
N GLU A 166 2.75 -4.62 16.25
CA GLU A 166 2.24 -5.31 15.07
C GLU A 166 3.24 -5.20 13.91
N LEU A 167 3.22 -6.19 13.02
CA LEU A 167 3.91 -6.11 11.74
C LEU A 167 3.05 -5.31 10.75
N ILE A 168 3.63 -4.29 10.15
CA ILE A 168 2.98 -3.47 9.13
C ILE A 168 3.70 -3.70 7.81
N LEU A 169 2.95 -4.12 6.80
CA LEU A 169 3.42 -4.23 5.42
C LEU A 169 2.96 -3.00 4.64
N THR A 170 3.90 -2.30 4.01
CA THR A 170 3.62 -1.13 3.18
C THR A 170 3.56 -1.57 1.73
N TYR A 171 2.53 -1.19 1.00
CA TYR A 171 2.35 -1.58 -0.39
C TYR A 171 2.80 -0.44 -1.30
N ALA A 172 3.56 -0.78 -2.33
CA ALA A 172 4.13 0.17 -3.28
C ALA A 172 3.12 0.74 -4.30
N ARG A 173 1.84 0.35 -4.22
CA ARG A 173 0.77 1.00 -5.00
C ARG A 173 0.60 2.44 -4.51
N THR A 174 0.88 3.38 -5.39
CA THR A 174 0.32 4.72 -5.26
C THR A 174 -1.13 4.64 -5.71
N TYR A 175 -2.08 5.01 -4.86
CA TYR A 175 -3.36 5.51 -5.38
C TYR A 175 -3.09 6.62 -6.41
N GLU A 176 -4.06 6.93 -7.27
CA GLU A 176 -3.99 7.96 -8.33
C GLU A 176 -3.44 9.33 -7.85
N LYS A 177 -3.31 9.56 -6.53
CA LYS A 177 -2.63 10.71 -5.91
C LYS A 177 -1.75 10.38 -4.68
N GLY A 178 -1.00 9.28 -4.68
CA GLY A 178 0.22 9.19 -3.85
C GLY A 178 0.14 8.61 -2.42
N GLY A 179 -0.97 7.99 -2.00
CA GLY A 179 -1.02 7.24 -0.73
C GLY A 179 -0.56 5.78 -0.87
N SER A 180 0.27 5.27 0.06
CA SER A 180 0.54 3.83 0.22
C SER A 180 -0.53 3.16 1.07
N GLN A 181 -1.02 2.00 0.61
CA GLN A 181 -1.82 1.10 1.46
C GLN A 181 -0.91 0.41 2.46
N ASN A 182 -1.34 0.31 3.71
CA ASN A 182 -0.67 -0.48 4.72
C ASN A 182 -1.61 -1.58 5.20
N LYS A 183 -1.05 -2.77 5.39
CA LYS A 183 -1.74 -3.88 6.04
C LYS A 183 -1.07 -4.21 7.34
N ILE A 184 -1.87 -4.43 8.37
CA ILE A 184 -1.40 -4.66 9.73
C ILE A 184 -1.61 -6.14 10.05
N PHE A 185 -0.63 -6.74 10.69
CA PHE A 185 -0.64 -8.14 11.06
C PHE A 185 -0.27 -8.31 12.53
N LYS A 186 -1.07 -9.10 13.25
CA LYS A 186 -0.71 -9.55 14.59
C LYS A 186 0.38 -10.61 14.51
N SER A 187 1.24 -10.59 15.53
CA SER A 187 2.24 -11.64 15.72
C SER A 187 1.54 -13.00 15.83
N PRO A 188 2.18 -14.08 15.36
CA PRO A 188 1.57 -15.41 15.43
C PRO A 188 1.38 -15.88 16.88
N ASP A 189 0.27 -16.56 17.13
CA ASP A 189 0.00 -17.25 18.40
C ASP A 189 0.60 -18.67 18.40
N TYR A 190 0.59 -19.37 19.54
CA TYR A 190 1.22 -20.70 19.69
C TYR A 190 0.84 -21.73 18.61
N ASP A 191 -0.40 -21.67 18.11
CA ASP A 191 -0.93 -22.64 17.15
C ASP A 191 -0.62 -22.32 15.68
N SER A 192 0.00 -21.16 15.39
CA SER A 192 0.32 -20.73 14.03
C SER A 192 1.68 -20.04 13.97
N LEU A 193 2.42 -20.25 12.88
CA LEU A 193 3.64 -19.49 12.58
C LEU A 193 3.39 -18.35 11.57
N GLU A 194 2.17 -18.25 11.06
CA GLU A 194 1.77 -17.21 10.11
C GLU A 194 1.27 -15.97 10.85
N PHE A 195 1.78 -14.80 10.45
CA PHE A 195 1.25 -13.51 10.90
C PHE A 195 -0.18 -13.33 10.41
N SER A 196 -1.11 -12.95 11.29
CA SER A 196 -2.53 -12.87 10.97
C SER A 196 -2.95 -11.44 10.62
N GLU A 197 -3.57 -11.23 9.46
CA GLU A 197 -4.01 -9.90 9.02
C GLU A 197 -5.15 -9.37 9.92
N MET A 198 -4.99 -8.15 10.41
CA MET A 198 -6.01 -7.43 11.15
C MET A 198 -7.01 -6.81 10.17
N THR A 199 -8.07 -7.54 9.86
CA THR A 199 -9.08 -7.15 8.84
C THR A 199 -10.28 -6.39 9.41
N ASN A 200 -10.36 -6.21 10.72
CA ASN A 200 -11.41 -5.46 11.39
C ASN A 200 -11.09 -3.96 11.42
N GLU A 201 -12.09 -3.10 11.60
CA GLU A 201 -11.84 -1.69 11.92
C GLU A 201 -11.12 -1.57 13.28
N PRO A 202 -10.20 -0.59 13.45
CA PRO A 202 -9.77 0.44 12.49
C PRO A 202 -8.64 0.03 11.53
N PHE A 203 -8.28 -1.25 11.48
CA PHE A 203 -7.04 -1.71 10.83
C PHE A 203 -7.20 -2.01 9.33
N ASN A 204 -8.43 -2.25 8.87
CA ASN A 204 -8.77 -2.59 7.49
C ASN A 204 -8.45 -1.52 6.43
N ASN A 205 -8.37 -0.25 6.82
CA ASN A 205 -8.16 0.89 5.93
C ASN A 205 -6.99 1.76 6.41
N PHE A 206 -5.90 1.13 6.80
CA PHE A 206 -4.73 1.84 7.32
C PHE A 206 -3.86 2.40 6.18
N SER A 207 -3.56 3.70 6.20
CA SER A 207 -2.74 4.36 5.19
C SER A 207 -1.87 5.47 5.80
N GLY A 208 -0.89 5.97 5.04
CA GLY A 208 -0.14 7.18 5.43
C GLY A 208 1.20 6.96 6.15
N PHE A 209 1.68 5.72 6.29
CA PHE A 209 3.05 5.47 6.72
C PHE A 209 4.02 5.61 5.54
N TYR A 210 4.38 6.84 5.19
CA TYR A 210 5.49 7.12 4.27
C TYR A 210 6.51 8.05 4.92
N TYR A 211 7.79 7.80 4.68
CA TYR A 211 8.86 8.72 5.05
C TYR A 211 8.94 9.84 4.01
N GLY A 212 8.34 11.01 4.29
CA GLY A 212 8.55 12.19 3.44
C GLY A 212 7.46 13.24 3.43
N ASN A 213 6.17 12.89 3.46
CA ASN A 213 5.10 13.90 3.57
C ASN A 213 3.72 13.21 3.77
N PRO A 214 3.13 13.18 4.96
CA PRO A 214 1.75 12.71 5.14
C PRO A 214 0.71 13.61 4.46
N SER A 215 1.12 14.80 3.98
CA SER A 215 0.27 15.80 3.32
C SER A 215 0.46 15.87 1.80
N ALA A 216 1.31 15.04 1.19
CA ALA A 216 1.46 15.00 -0.26
C ALA A 216 0.30 14.21 -0.89
N ASP A 217 -0.80 14.92 -1.17
CA ASP A 217 -1.90 14.55 -2.08
C ASP A 217 -2.68 13.25 -1.85
N ALA A 218 -2.35 12.47 -0.81
CA ALA A 218 -3.05 11.24 -0.50
C ALA A 218 -4.51 11.54 -0.10
N TYR A 219 -5.45 11.02 -0.89
CA TYR A 219 -6.89 11.10 -0.60
C TYR A 219 -7.28 10.49 0.75
N SER A 220 -6.45 9.64 1.35
CA SER A 220 -6.68 9.14 2.70
C SER A 220 -5.36 8.88 3.43
N TYR A 221 -5.35 9.16 4.73
CA TYR A 221 -4.23 8.88 5.61
C TYR A 221 -4.71 8.58 7.03
N THR A 222 -3.89 7.87 7.80
CA THR A 222 -4.16 7.55 9.20
C THR A 222 -3.19 8.28 10.12
N THR A 223 -3.71 8.82 11.22
CA THR A 223 -2.91 9.39 12.32
C THR A 223 -3.14 8.62 13.61
N ILE A 224 -2.07 8.41 14.39
CA ILE A 224 -2.14 7.73 15.69
C ILE A 224 -1.74 8.73 16.79
N ASP A 225 -2.59 8.89 17.79
CA ASP A 225 -2.28 9.60 19.03
C ASP A 225 -2.09 8.58 20.16
N TYR A 226 -0.82 8.31 20.49
CA TYR A 226 -0.47 7.37 21.56
C TYR A 226 -0.85 7.88 22.96
N LYS A 227 -0.94 9.20 23.17
CA LYS A 227 -1.29 9.77 24.47
C LYS A 227 -2.77 9.55 24.76
N ASN A 228 -3.61 9.78 23.76
CA ASN A 228 -5.06 9.63 23.88
C ASN A 228 -5.57 8.25 23.43
N LYS A 229 -4.69 7.39 22.91
CA LYS A 229 -5.02 6.06 22.36
C LYS A 229 -6.10 6.14 21.27
N THR A 230 -5.89 7.05 20.32
CA THR A 230 -6.81 7.25 19.22
C THR A 230 -6.17 7.02 17.87
N ILE A 231 -6.93 6.42 16.97
CA ILE A 231 -6.60 6.30 15.55
C ILE A 231 -7.59 7.17 14.78
N THR A 232 -7.10 8.07 13.93
CA THR A 232 -7.97 8.88 13.05
C THR A 232 -7.69 8.53 11.60
N GLN A 233 -8.72 8.08 10.89
CA GLN A 233 -8.71 7.88 9.45
C GLN A 233 -9.30 9.11 8.79
N HIS A 234 -8.49 9.78 7.98
CA HIS A 234 -8.89 10.93 7.18
C HIS A 234 -9.27 10.46 5.79
N GLY A 235 -10.47 10.78 5.33
CA GLY A 235 -10.97 10.43 4.00
C GLY A 235 -11.34 11.68 3.22
N ALA A 236 -10.67 11.92 2.11
CA ALA A 236 -11.02 12.87 1.07
C ALA A 236 -11.53 12.09 -0.15
N SER A 237 -12.75 12.37 -0.59
CA SER A 237 -13.27 11.85 -1.86
C SER A 237 -12.85 12.78 -2.99
N GLY A 238 -12.54 12.23 -4.18
CA GLY A 238 -12.15 12.99 -5.37
C GLY A 238 -13.16 14.04 -5.84
N ALA A 239 -14.39 14.01 -5.32
CA ALA A 239 -15.44 15.01 -5.52
C ALA A 239 -15.53 16.04 -4.37
N GLY A 240 -14.47 16.18 -3.54
CA GLY A 240 -14.27 17.20 -2.50
C GLY A 240 -15.10 17.06 -1.22
N GLY A 241 -15.74 15.91 -1.00
CA GLY A 241 -16.26 15.55 0.33
C GLY A 241 -15.11 15.09 1.23
N ASN A 242 -14.98 15.69 2.40
CA ASN A 242 -14.00 15.31 3.42
C ASN A 242 -14.74 14.77 4.65
N GLY A 243 -14.26 13.66 5.21
CA GLY A 243 -14.76 13.09 6.45
C GLY A 243 -13.61 12.51 7.26
N GLU A 244 -13.85 12.35 8.55
CA GLU A 244 -12.92 11.67 9.44
C GLU A 244 -13.66 10.61 10.25
N SER A 245 -12.98 9.48 10.47
CA SER A 245 -13.39 8.48 11.45
C SER A 245 -12.35 8.42 12.54
N ILE A 246 -12.75 8.76 13.76
CA ILE A 246 -11.92 8.74 14.96
C ILE A 246 -12.30 7.50 15.76
N TYR A 247 -11.31 6.68 16.04
CA TYR A 247 -11.41 5.47 16.84
C TYR A 247 -10.67 5.69 18.15
N GLU A 248 -11.36 5.53 19.28
CA GLU A 248 -10.82 5.75 20.62
C GLU A 248 -10.86 4.43 21.40
N PHE A 249 -9.70 4.00 21.89
CA PHE A 249 -9.53 2.78 22.68
C PHE A 249 -9.60 3.12 24.16
N LYS A 250 -10.74 2.85 24.80
CA LYS A 250 -10.93 3.09 26.24
C LYS A 250 -10.82 1.79 27.00
N LYS A 251 -9.98 1.76 28.03
CA LYS A 251 -10.02 0.65 28.98
C LYS A 251 -11.38 0.67 29.69
N SER A 252 -12.06 -0.47 29.71
CA SER A 252 -13.30 -0.58 30.49
C SER A 252 -13.02 -0.36 31.98
N GLU A 253 -13.91 0.33 32.69
CA GLU A 253 -13.81 0.46 34.15
C GLU A 253 -14.14 -0.84 34.88
N TYR A 254 -14.79 -1.78 34.19
CA TYR A 254 -15.35 -3.01 34.77
C TYR A 254 -14.77 -4.30 34.17
N GLU A 255 -14.02 -4.21 33.09
CA GLU A 255 -13.41 -5.35 32.38
C GLU A 255 -11.95 -5.04 32.09
N ASP A 256 -11.09 -6.07 32.02
CA ASP A 256 -9.68 -5.89 31.66
C ASP A 256 -9.46 -5.56 30.17
N GLU A 257 -10.54 -5.56 29.38
CA GLU A 257 -10.53 -5.37 27.93
C GLU A 257 -10.76 -3.90 27.51
N TYR A 258 -10.22 -3.54 26.34
CA TYR A 258 -10.46 -2.24 25.72
C TYR A 258 -11.78 -2.25 24.94
N GLN A 259 -12.56 -1.18 25.10
CA GLN A 259 -13.74 -0.89 24.31
C GLN A 259 -13.36 0.08 23.20
N LEU A 260 -13.73 -0.27 21.96
CA LEU A 260 -13.53 0.57 20.78
C LEU A 260 -14.74 1.48 20.59
N PHE A 261 -14.49 2.78 20.57
CA PHE A 261 -15.48 3.79 20.23
C PHE A 261 -15.13 4.40 18.87
N LYS A 262 -16.07 4.39 17.94
CA LYS A 262 -15.93 5.05 16.64
C LYS A 262 -16.81 6.29 16.61
N LYS A 263 -16.25 7.40 16.18
CA LYS A 263 -16.97 8.61 15.81
C LYS A 263 -16.68 8.90 14.35
N THR A 264 -17.70 8.96 13.52
CA THR A 264 -17.57 9.35 12.12
C THR A 264 -18.25 10.69 11.91
N ASP A 265 -17.49 11.68 11.44
CA ASP A 265 -18.00 13.00 11.07
C ASP A 265 -17.98 13.15 9.53
N ILE A 266 -19.13 13.52 8.98
CA ILE A 266 -19.29 13.84 7.56
C ILE A 266 -19.45 15.35 7.44
N ASN A 267 -18.54 16.00 6.70
CA ASN A 267 -18.56 17.46 6.56
C ASN A 267 -19.37 17.91 5.34
N ASN A 268 -19.95 19.11 5.46
CA ASN A 268 -20.52 19.85 4.35
C ASN A 268 -19.39 20.31 3.41
N TYR A 269 -19.59 20.04 2.13
CA TYR A 269 -18.69 20.38 1.04
C TYR A 269 -18.28 21.87 0.99
N GLU A 270 -19.22 22.78 1.24
CA GLU A 270 -19.01 24.21 0.98
C GLU A 270 -18.23 24.92 2.09
N ASN A 271 -18.44 24.52 3.36
CA ASN A 271 -17.91 25.23 4.51
C ASN A 271 -17.15 24.34 5.51
N ARG A 272 -16.97 23.04 5.22
CA ARG A 272 -16.32 22.04 6.07
C ARG A 272 -16.95 21.86 7.45
N GLU A 273 -18.17 22.35 7.67
CA GLU A 273 -18.86 22.10 8.93
C GLU A 273 -19.37 20.66 8.99
N VAL A 274 -19.27 20.03 10.17
CA VAL A 274 -19.86 18.71 10.42
C VAL A 274 -21.37 18.77 10.19
N LYS A 275 -21.85 17.96 9.27
CA LYS A 275 -23.26 17.82 8.88
C LYS A 275 -23.93 16.67 9.63
N GLU A 276 -23.23 15.53 9.69
CA GLU A 276 -23.71 14.30 10.30
C GLU A 276 -22.60 13.70 11.15
N THR A 277 -22.95 13.26 12.36
CA THR A 277 -22.06 12.52 13.27
C THR A 277 -22.71 11.18 13.61
N THR A 278 -22.00 10.09 13.37
CA THR A 278 -22.35 8.77 13.86
C THR A 278 -21.40 8.36 14.97
N ILE A 279 -21.93 7.89 16.09
CA ILE A 279 -21.15 7.32 17.19
C ILE A 279 -21.51 5.84 17.30
N SER A 280 -20.51 4.98 17.14
CA SER A 280 -20.63 3.54 17.32
C SER A 280 -19.76 3.06 18.49
N LYS A 281 -20.25 2.07 19.23
CA LYS A 281 -19.49 1.35 20.26
C LYS A 281 -19.40 -0.12 19.86
N TYR A 282 -18.21 -0.70 19.96
CA TYR A 282 -17.96 -2.11 19.66
C TYR A 282 -17.56 -2.86 20.93
N ASP A 283 -17.85 -4.16 20.97
CA ASP A 283 -17.30 -5.07 21.97
C ASP A 283 -15.86 -5.47 21.60
N SER A 284 -15.22 -6.24 22.47
CA SER A 284 -13.87 -6.78 22.28
C SER A 284 -13.74 -7.75 21.10
N TYR A 285 -14.85 -8.24 20.55
CA TYR A 285 -14.89 -9.10 19.37
C TYR A 285 -15.14 -8.31 18.06
N GLY A 286 -15.16 -6.98 18.13
CA GLY A 286 -15.36 -6.10 16.97
C GLY A 286 -16.82 -6.01 16.51
N LYS A 287 -17.78 -6.47 17.31
CA LYS A 287 -19.21 -6.37 16.98
C LYS A 287 -19.79 -5.06 17.49
N GLU A 288 -20.51 -4.35 16.63
CA GLU A 288 -21.21 -3.11 17.00
C GLU A 288 -22.31 -3.42 18.03
N ILE A 289 -22.24 -2.75 19.19
CA ILE A 289 -23.20 -2.87 20.29
C ILE A 289 -24.20 -1.71 20.27
N ILE A 290 -23.73 -0.51 19.95
CA ILE A 290 -24.52 0.72 19.98
C ILE A 290 -24.17 1.54 18.74
N LYS A 291 -25.20 2.11 18.10
CA LYS A 291 -25.06 3.11 17.04
C LYS A 291 -26.01 4.27 17.28
N VAL A 292 -25.49 5.49 17.24
CA VAL A 292 -26.26 6.73 17.41
C VAL A 292 -25.94 7.67 16.26
N ASP A 293 -26.94 7.96 15.43
CA ASP A 293 -26.83 8.94 14.34
C ASP A 293 -27.37 10.30 14.79
N LYS A 294 -26.57 11.35 14.61
CA LYS A 294 -26.94 12.74 14.88
C LYS A 294 -26.79 13.56 13.60
N ALA A 295 -27.92 14.00 13.05
CA ALA A 295 -27.92 15.01 11.99
C ALA A 295 -28.00 16.41 12.61
N LYS A 296 -27.23 17.38 12.08
CA LYS A 296 -27.54 18.79 12.35
C LYS A 296 -28.90 19.11 11.73
N THR A 297 -29.91 19.39 12.54
CA THR A 297 -31.13 20.03 12.07
C THR A 297 -30.79 21.45 11.63
N THR A 298 -30.81 21.70 10.33
CA THR A 298 -30.86 23.06 9.80
C THR A 298 -32.24 23.62 10.14
N ASN A 299 -32.34 24.38 11.23
CA ASN A 299 -33.51 25.24 11.43
C ASN A 299 -33.46 26.31 10.33
N GLY A 300 -34.45 26.24 9.43
CA GLY A 300 -34.69 27.25 8.40
C GLY A 300 -35.26 28.55 8.97
#